data_AF-A0A2M8LR82-F1
#
_entry.id   AF-A0A2M8LR82-F1
#
_cell.length_a   1.000
_cell.length_b   1.000
_cell.length_c   1.000
_cell.angle_alpha   90.00
_cell.angle_beta   90.00
_cell.angle_gamma   90.00
#
_symmetry.space_group_name_H-M   'P 1'
#
loop_
_entity.id
_entity.type
_entity.pdbx_description
1 polymer ?
#
loop_
_entity_poly.entity_id
_entity_poly.type
_entity_poly.pdbx_seq_one_letter_code
_entity_poly.pdbx_strand_id
1 'polypeptide(L)'
;MNIRSLTRSDGAVIGAAVLLFIASFLAFFEASENCSENCTVNSWEPALFPLLPTVTLAALIAAALLVAGRILPGDRKVAGLGLEQWGTALAVFTGWAALWSMFSTVLPDPEGMNLNRSLELGVGAWLTLIGGLVMAAFAVLGNTVSALKAPLLPAPSPQAPNPYGTGPQPGQQGGYGYPGGPQPGGYGYPGGPQPGQPGQPMQPGQPMQSMQPGQQGQPMQQGQPAGHQPYGGGQPAQQQAPGPGPAAGAPADPGFQPFWFAVPVARPLYSEDGSHSQIAELAPGTWYLAVEQRGQTLVAQTQDGRRGVLQDTSGIQRG
;
A
#
# COMPACT_ATOMS: atom_id res chain seq x y z
N MET A 1 6.80 12.91 -13.25
CA MET A 1 6.22 13.14 -11.91
C MET A 1 4.72 12.99 -11.99
N ASN A 2 4.09 12.24 -11.08
CA ASN A 2 2.64 12.03 -11.09
C ASN A 2 1.97 12.92 -10.03
N ILE A 3 1.54 14.11 -10.45
CA ILE A 3 0.89 15.12 -9.58
C ILE A 3 -0.40 14.63 -8.91
N ARG A 4 -0.94 13.49 -9.34
CA ARG A 4 -2.14 12.85 -8.78
C ARG A 4 -1.90 12.18 -7.42
N SER A 5 -0.65 12.07 -6.97
CA SER A 5 -0.27 11.55 -5.64
C SER A 5 -0.49 12.55 -4.49
N LEU A 6 -0.71 13.83 -4.80
CA LEU A 6 -0.93 14.86 -3.80
C LEU A 6 -2.35 14.81 -3.22
N THR A 7 -2.43 14.84 -1.89
CA THR A 7 -3.66 14.76 -1.09
C THR A 7 -4.22 16.15 -0.76
N ARG A 8 -5.50 16.23 -0.37
CA ARG A 8 -6.12 17.50 0.07
C ARG A 8 -5.38 18.16 1.23
N SER A 9 -4.83 17.38 2.15
CA SER A 9 -3.90 17.86 3.18
C SER A 9 -2.63 18.49 2.59
N ASP A 10 -2.00 17.86 1.60
CA ASP A 10 -0.77 18.38 1.00
C ASP A 10 -1.03 19.75 0.32
N GLY A 11 -2.18 19.89 -0.37
CA GLY A 11 -2.59 21.17 -0.97
C GLY A 11 -2.85 22.28 0.06
N ALA A 12 -3.47 21.94 1.20
CA ALA A 12 -3.67 22.90 2.30
C ALA A 12 -2.34 23.33 2.95
N VAL A 13 -1.40 22.39 3.13
CA VAL A 13 -0.06 22.69 3.66
C VAL A 13 0.75 23.55 2.68
N ILE A 14 0.69 23.29 1.38
CA ILE A 14 1.31 24.16 0.35
C ILE A 14 0.68 25.56 0.39
N GLY A 15 -0.64 25.66 0.46
CA GLY A 15 -1.34 26.94 0.57
C GLY A 15 -0.92 27.74 1.81
N ALA A 16 -0.80 27.07 2.96
CA ALA A 16 -0.31 27.67 4.19
C ALA A 16 1.17 28.10 4.10
N ALA A 17 2.03 27.31 3.44
CA ALA A 17 3.43 27.68 3.20
C ALA A 17 3.56 28.95 2.34
N VAL A 18 2.74 29.06 1.28
CA VAL A 18 2.67 30.26 0.43
C VAL A 18 2.12 31.46 1.20
N LEU A 19 1.09 31.26 2.04
CA LEU A 19 0.56 32.31 2.90
C LEU A 19 1.61 32.84 3.88
N LEU A 20 2.38 31.94 4.52
CA LEU A 20 3.48 32.29 5.42
C LEU A 20 4.65 32.98 4.69
N PHE A 21 4.89 32.65 3.42
CA PHE A 21 5.85 33.37 2.59
C PHE A 21 5.38 34.78 2.25
N ILE A 22 4.10 34.97 1.92
CA ILE A 22 3.52 36.31 1.69
C ILE A 22 3.53 37.13 3.00
N ALA A 23 3.13 36.52 4.12
CA ALA A 23 3.16 37.13 5.44
C ALA A 23 4.56 37.61 5.85
N SER A 24 5.62 36.94 5.36
CA SER A 24 7.01 37.30 5.66
C SER A 24 7.39 38.73 5.25
N PHE A 25 6.78 39.25 4.18
CA PHE A 25 7.01 40.60 3.64
C PHE A 25 6.05 41.67 4.21
N LEU A 26 5.01 41.25 4.93
CA LEU A 26 4.05 42.17 5.55
C LEU A 26 4.55 42.62 6.92
N ALA A 27 4.07 43.79 7.37
CA ALA A 27 4.36 44.31 8.70
C ALA A 27 3.92 43.31 9.78
N PHE A 28 4.88 42.81 10.55
CA PHE A 28 4.62 42.00 11.75
C PHE A 28 4.36 42.92 12.94
N PHE A 29 5.17 43.97 13.07
CA PHE A 29 4.85 45.15 13.90
C PHE A 29 4.64 46.39 13.04
N GLU A 30 3.76 47.27 13.48
CA GLU A 30 3.53 48.60 12.91
C GLU A 30 3.39 49.65 14.03
N ALA A 31 3.85 50.87 13.78
CA ALA A 31 3.82 51.95 14.77
C ALA A 31 2.42 52.57 14.88
N SER A 32 1.93 52.78 16.10
CA SER A 32 0.53 53.17 16.35
C SER A 32 0.17 54.57 15.83
N GLU A 33 0.98 55.60 16.09
CA GLU A 33 0.81 56.97 15.54
C GLU A 33 2.16 57.72 15.40
N ASN A 34 2.18 58.76 14.54
CA ASN A 34 3.27 59.77 14.40
C ASN A 34 4.68 59.24 14.04
N CYS A 35 4.78 58.18 13.24
CA CYS A 35 6.04 57.79 12.63
C CYS A 35 6.23 58.45 11.25
N SER A 36 7.41 59.04 11.00
CA SER A 36 7.72 59.78 9.77
C SER A 36 8.34 58.93 8.66
N GLU A 37 9.16 57.92 9.00
CA GLU A 37 9.80 57.00 8.06
C GLU A 37 10.01 55.62 8.73
N ASN A 38 9.93 54.53 7.96
CA ASN A 38 10.21 53.13 8.39
C ASN A 38 9.43 52.68 9.64
N CYS A 39 8.10 52.73 9.54
CA CYS A 39 7.15 52.53 10.64
C CYS A 39 6.70 51.08 10.85
N THR A 40 7.29 50.13 10.12
CA THR A 40 6.89 48.73 10.11
C THR A 40 8.11 47.83 10.20
N VAL A 41 7.98 46.73 10.94
CA VAL A 41 9.00 45.69 11.08
C VAL A 41 8.44 44.40 10.48
N ASN A 42 9.08 43.87 9.44
CA ASN A 42 8.72 42.61 8.78
C ASN A 42 9.75 41.50 9.09
N SER A 43 9.41 40.24 8.80
CA SER A 43 10.20 39.08 9.26
C SER A 43 11.63 39.00 8.72
N TRP A 44 11.96 39.72 7.64
CA TRP A 44 13.31 39.81 7.08
C TRP A 44 14.24 40.73 7.88
N GLU A 45 13.71 41.51 8.82
CA GLU A 45 14.49 42.43 9.63
C GLU A 45 15.17 41.73 10.83
N PRO A 46 16.43 42.09 11.17
CA PRO A 46 17.14 41.47 12.29
C PRO A 46 16.42 41.55 13.64
N ALA A 47 15.56 42.56 13.81
CA ALA A 47 14.73 42.74 15.01
C ALA A 47 13.77 41.57 15.29
N LEU A 48 13.37 40.83 14.25
CA LEU A 48 12.51 39.65 14.37
C LEU A 48 13.26 38.33 14.26
N PHE A 49 14.60 38.33 14.23
CA PHE A 49 15.34 37.07 14.24
C PHE A 49 15.02 36.27 15.52
N PRO A 50 14.63 34.97 15.44
CA PRO A 50 14.78 34.07 14.30
C PRO A 50 13.49 33.74 13.53
N LEU A 51 12.48 34.62 13.51
CA LEU A 51 11.15 34.39 12.93
C LEU A 51 11.18 33.83 11.50
N LEU A 52 11.94 34.46 10.59
CA LEU A 52 12.04 34.03 9.19
C LEU A 52 12.57 32.60 9.05
N PRO A 53 13.71 32.19 9.66
CA PRO A 53 14.13 30.80 9.60
C PRO A 53 13.20 29.83 10.36
N THR A 54 12.63 30.21 11.51
CA THR A 54 11.80 29.28 12.32
C THR A 54 10.37 29.12 11.85
N VAL A 55 9.82 30.08 11.11
CA VAL A 55 8.46 30.03 10.58
C VAL A 55 8.48 29.96 9.06
N THR A 56 8.91 31.00 8.36
CA THR A 56 8.77 31.07 6.89
C THR A 56 9.60 30.00 6.17
N LEU A 57 10.89 29.85 6.51
CA LEU A 57 11.73 28.83 5.87
C LEU A 57 11.36 27.42 6.35
N ALA A 58 11.08 27.25 7.65
CA ALA A 58 10.58 25.99 8.19
C ALA A 58 9.30 25.51 7.47
N ALA A 59 8.36 26.43 7.19
CA ALA A 59 7.13 26.14 6.46
C ALA A 59 7.38 25.67 5.03
N LEU A 60 8.24 26.39 4.29
CA LEU A 60 8.60 26.04 2.92
C LEU A 60 9.32 24.68 2.85
N ILE A 61 10.22 24.41 3.80
CA ILE A 61 10.91 23.12 3.92
C ILE A 61 9.93 22.01 4.30
N ALA A 62 9.00 22.25 5.24
CA ALA A 62 8.00 21.27 5.65
C ALA A 62 7.09 20.86 4.50
N ALA A 63 6.57 21.83 3.74
CA ALA A 63 5.78 21.58 2.54
C ALA A 63 6.60 20.84 1.46
N ALA A 64 7.86 21.24 1.22
CA ALA A 64 8.74 20.56 0.27
C ALA A 64 9.04 19.11 0.66
N LEU A 65 9.24 18.82 1.95
CA LEU A 65 9.48 17.46 2.46
C LEU A 65 8.26 16.56 2.33
N LEU A 66 7.06 17.07 2.65
CA LEU A 66 5.80 16.33 2.46
C LEU A 66 5.56 16.02 0.98
N VAL A 67 5.68 17.02 0.10
CA VAL A 67 5.55 16.86 -1.36
C VAL A 67 6.61 15.90 -1.93
N ALA A 68 7.86 15.99 -1.46
CA ALA A 68 8.92 15.08 -1.86
C ALA A 68 8.64 13.63 -1.44
N GLY A 69 8.08 13.42 -0.24
CA GLY A 69 7.62 12.11 0.23
C GLY A 69 6.56 11.46 -0.68
N ARG A 70 5.64 12.27 -1.24
CA ARG A 70 4.61 11.78 -2.19
C ARG A 70 5.14 11.46 -3.60
N ILE A 71 6.21 12.12 -4.04
CA ILE A 71 6.66 12.11 -5.45
C ILE A 71 7.89 11.22 -5.67
N LEU A 72 8.78 11.08 -4.67
CA LEU A 72 10.00 10.29 -4.80
C LEU A 72 9.72 8.79 -4.59
N PRO A 73 10.23 7.91 -5.48
CA PRO A 73 10.08 6.47 -5.29
C PRO A 73 11.01 5.95 -4.18
N GLY A 74 10.45 5.07 -3.35
CA GLY A 74 11.14 4.36 -2.27
C GLY A 74 11.08 5.09 -0.92
N ASP A 75 11.28 4.31 0.15
CA ASP A 75 11.15 4.74 1.54
C ASP A 75 12.36 5.60 1.97
N ARG A 76 12.44 6.83 1.46
CA ARG A 76 13.56 7.76 1.70
C ARG A 76 13.56 8.23 3.16
N LYS A 77 14.57 7.76 3.91
CA LYS A 77 14.78 8.09 5.33
C LYS A 77 16.02 8.96 5.51
N VAL A 78 15.91 9.97 6.36
CA VAL A 78 16.99 10.86 6.79
C VAL A 78 17.11 10.72 8.31
N ALA A 79 18.28 10.33 8.80
CA ALA A 79 18.51 10.01 10.22
C ALA A 79 17.47 9.02 10.81
N GLY A 80 17.02 8.04 10.01
CA GLY A 80 16.05 7.02 10.41
C GLY A 80 14.56 7.39 10.24
N LEU A 81 14.24 8.68 10.11
CA LEU A 81 12.87 9.17 9.90
C LEU A 81 12.56 9.39 8.42
N GLY A 82 11.33 9.09 7.99
CA GLY A 82 10.87 9.35 6.62
C GLY A 82 10.70 10.85 6.33
N LEU A 83 10.73 11.23 5.04
CA LEU A 83 10.52 12.63 4.64
C LEU A 83 9.17 13.19 5.14
N GLU A 84 8.10 12.39 5.12
CA GLU A 84 6.79 12.80 5.64
C GLU A 84 6.80 13.03 7.17
N GLN A 85 7.60 12.27 7.93
CA GLN A 85 7.73 12.44 9.37
C GLN A 85 8.49 13.73 9.70
N TRP A 86 9.60 14.00 9.01
CA TRP A 86 10.31 15.28 9.12
C TRP A 86 9.43 16.46 8.71
N GLY A 87 8.69 16.36 7.61
CA GLY A 87 7.78 17.39 7.15
C GLY A 87 6.65 17.68 8.14
N THR A 88 6.04 16.63 8.71
CA THR A 88 5.00 16.78 9.75
C THR A 88 5.57 17.42 11.02
N ALA A 89 6.73 16.95 11.50
CA ALA A 89 7.37 17.51 12.69
C ALA A 89 7.74 19.00 12.50
N LEU A 90 8.26 19.37 11.33
CA LEU A 90 8.63 20.74 11.01
C LEU A 90 7.40 21.65 10.79
N ALA A 91 6.29 21.12 10.27
CA ALA A 91 5.01 21.83 10.19
C ALA A 91 4.42 22.13 11.59
N VAL A 92 4.49 21.16 12.51
CA VAL A 92 4.09 21.37 13.92
C VAL A 92 5.00 22.38 14.62
N PHE A 93 6.32 22.29 14.41
CA PHE A 93 7.28 23.28 14.90
C PHE A 93 7.00 24.69 14.33
N THR A 94 6.65 24.80 13.05
CA THR A 94 6.26 26.07 12.40
C THR A 94 5.04 26.68 13.10
N GLY A 95 3.99 25.89 13.35
CA GLY A 95 2.80 26.37 14.07
C GLY A 95 3.08 26.78 15.51
N TRP A 96 3.96 26.06 16.20
CA TRP A 96 4.44 26.42 17.54
C TRP A 96 5.24 27.73 17.54
N ALA A 97 6.20 27.88 16.61
CA ALA A 97 7.00 29.10 16.48
C ALA A 97 6.13 30.31 16.09
N ALA A 98 5.15 30.13 15.20
CA ALA A 98 4.17 31.15 14.84
C ALA A 98 3.32 31.58 16.06
N LEU A 99 2.83 30.63 16.87
CA LEU A 99 2.11 30.94 18.10
C LEU A 99 2.95 31.77 19.08
N TRP A 100 4.21 31.37 19.32
CA TRP A 100 5.07 32.09 20.25
C TRP A 100 5.60 33.43 19.72
N SER A 101 5.64 33.62 18.39
CA SER A 101 5.99 34.91 17.79
C SER A 101 5.05 36.06 18.19
N MET A 102 3.80 35.76 18.55
CA MET A 102 2.81 36.74 19.02
C MET A 102 3.20 37.42 20.35
N PHE A 103 4.17 36.87 21.08
CA PHE A 103 4.71 37.42 22.32
C PHE A 103 6.10 38.05 22.14
N SER A 104 6.55 38.24 20.90
CA SER A 104 7.82 38.91 20.61
C SER A 104 7.78 40.40 20.96
N THR A 105 8.95 40.98 21.21
CA THR A 105 9.15 42.42 21.41
C THR A 105 10.32 42.87 20.55
N VAL A 106 10.23 44.07 19.97
CA VAL A 106 11.30 44.64 19.12
C VAL A 106 12.43 45.19 19.98
N LEU A 107 12.08 45.82 21.11
CA LEU A 107 13.02 46.41 22.04
C LEU A 107 13.03 45.62 23.35
N PRO A 108 14.22 45.35 23.95
CA PRO A 108 14.30 44.88 25.33
C PRO A 108 13.64 45.91 26.24
N ASP A 109 12.76 45.48 27.14
CA ASP A 109 11.93 46.37 27.96
C ASP A 109 12.25 46.19 29.46
N PRO A 110 13.22 46.95 30.01
CA PRO A 110 13.49 46.97 31.44
C PRO A 110 12.25 47.42 32.23
N GLU A 111 12.07 46.86 33.43
CA GLU A 111 10.85 47.01 34.22
C GLU A 111 10.36 48.46 34.32
N GLY A 112 9.13 48.69 33.85
CA GLY A 112 8.43 49.97 33.93
C GLY A 112 8.57 50.91 32.74
N MET A 113 9.49 50.68 31.79
CA MET A 113 9.69 51.62 30.67
C MET A 113 8.66 51.51 29.54
N ASN A 114 8.11 50.32 29.29
CA ASN A 114 7.08 50.06 28.26
C ASN A 114 7.52 50.57 26.87
N LEU A 115 8.77 50.30 26.49
CA LEU A 115 9.40 50.74 25.25
C LEU A 115 8.68 50.23 23.99
N ASN A 116 7.94 49.13 24.08
CA ASN A 116 7.16 48.57 22.97
C ASN A 116 5.71 49.11 22.88
N ARG A 117 5.28 50.02 23.77
CA ARG A 117 3.87 50.46 23.89
C ARG A 117 3.25 51.13 22.65
N SER A 118 4.08 51.58 21.71
CA SER A 118 3.68 52.23 20.45
C SER A 118 3.87 51.34 19.23
N LEU A 119 4.12 50.04 19.44
CA LEU A 119 4.20 49.00 18.41
C LEU A 119 3.00 48.08 18.56
N GLU A 120 2.21 47.97 17.50
CA GLU A 120 1.04 47.12 17.39
C GLU A 120 1.32 45.93 16.46
N LEU A 121 0.57 44.83 16.63
CA LEU A 121 0.70 43.63 15.81
C LEU A 121 0.02 43.84 14.45
N GLY A 122 0.83 44.08 13.43
CA GLY A 122 0.38 44.29 12.06
C GLY A 122 -0.17 43.03 11.40
N VAL A 123 -0.73 43.20 10.20
CA VAL A 123 -1.39 42.12 9.43
C VAL A 123 -0.47 40.90 9.20
N GLY A 124 0.83 41.12 9.06
CA GLY A 124 1.83 40.05 8.90
C GLY A 124 1.91 39.12 10.11
N ALA A 125 1.71 39.60 11.34
CA ALA A 125 1.70 38.78 12.54
C ALA A 125 0.46 37.88 12.59
N TRP A 126 -0.72 38.42 12.30
CA TRP A 126 -1.97 37.65 12.27
C TRP A 126 -1.98 36.59 11.17
N LEU A 127 -1.48 36.91 9.97
CA LEU A 127 -1.32 35.92 8.90
C LEU A 127 -0.24 34.88 9.23
N THR A 128 0.80 35.26 9.96
CA THR A 128 1.81 34.33 10.49
C THR A 128 1.19 33.32 11.45
N LEU A 129 0.41 33.78 12.44
CA LEU A 129 -0.30 32.92 13.38
C LEU A 129 -1.27 31.96 12.67
N ILE A 130 -2.15 32.49 11.81
CA ILE A 130 -3.16 31.69 11.11
C ILE A 130 -2.49 30.69 10.16
N GLY A 131 -1.51 31.12 9.37
CA GLY A 131 -0.78 30.25 8.45
C GLY A 131 -0.04 29.13 9.17
N GLY A 132 0.62 29.42 10.30
CA GLY A 132 1.32 28.44 11.12
C GLY A 132 0.39 27.40 11.73
N LEU A 133 -0.74 27.83 12.30
CA LEU A 133 -1.74 26.92 12.88
C LEU A 133 -2.42 26.05 11.81
N VAL A 134 -2.76 26.63 10.65
CA VAL A 134 -3.32 25.87 9.51
C VAL A 134 -2.32 24.84 9.00
N MET A 135 -1.05 25.21 8.81
CA MET A 135 0.00 24.28 8.40
C MET A 135 0.14 23.11 9.38
N ALA A 136 0.27 23.38 10.68
CA ALA A 136 0.39 22.35 11.70
C ALA A 136 -0.84 21.43 11.74
N ALA A 137 -2.05 22.01 11.69
CA ALA A 137 -3.29 21.25 11.71
C ALA A 137 -3.42 20.31 10.50
N PHE A 138 -3.22 20.80 9.28
CA PHE A 138 -3.36 19.97 8.07
C PHE A 138 -2.24 18.93 7.91
N ALA A 139 -1.01 19.21 8.38
CA ALA A 139 0.08 18.24 8.39
C ALA A 139 -0.19 17.06 9.35
N VAL A 140 -0.82 17.31 10.51
CA VAL A 140 -1.22 16.24 11.45
C VAL A 140 -2.49 15.53 10.96
N LEU A 141 -3.53 16.29 10.62
CA LEU A 141 -4.84 15.73 10.22
C LEU A 141 -4.78 14.98 8.88
N GLY A 142 -3.85 15.34 7.97
CA GLY A 142 -3.61 14.56 6.74
C GLY A 142 -3.24 13.10 7.01
N ASN A 143 -2.60 12.82 8.15
CA ASN A 143 -2.18 11.47 8.52
C ASN A 143 -3.29 10.68 9.24
N THR A 144 -4.25 11.35 9.88
CA THR A 144 -5.31 10.72 10.68
C THR A 144 -6.69 10.70 10.02
N VAL A 145 -7.01 11.68 9.16
CA VAL A 145 -8.35 11.88 8.58
C VAL A 145 -8.40 11.39 7.12
N SER A 146 -9.09 10.28 6.89
CA SER A 146 -9.23 9.67 5.55
C SER A 146 -9.80 10.62 4.48
N ALA A 147 -10.66 11.56 4.87
CA ALA A 147 -11.21 12.57 3.94
C ALA A 147 -10.16 13.56 3.41
N LEU A 148 -9.07 13.80 4.16
CA LEU A 148 -7.96 14.67 3.74
C LEU A 148 -6.93 13.93 2.87
N LYS A 149 -6.84 12.60 3.02
CA LYS A 149 -6.02 11.72 2.16
C LYS A 149 -6.55 11.55 0.75
N ALA A 150 -7.77 12.00 0.46
CA ALA A 150 -8.33 11.99 -0.89
C ALA A 150 -7.42 12.81 -1.85
N PRO A 151 -7.21 12.36 -3.10
CA PRO A 151 -6.44 13.12 -4.09
C PRO A 151 -6.97 14.55 -4.30
N LEU A 152 -6.07 15.50 -4.54
CA LEU A 152 -6.42 16.89 -4.90
C LEU A 152 -7.18 16.97 -6.21
N LEU A 153 -6.75 16.17 -7.19
CA LEU A 153 -7.32 16.15 -8.53
C LEU A 153 -8.30 14.97 -8.65
N PRO A 154 -9.51 15.17 -9.17
CA PRO A 154 -10.40 14.07 -9.52
C PRO A 154 -9.69 13.08 -10.44
N ALA A 155 -10.00 11.79 -10.28
CA ALA A 155 -9.65 10.82 -11.30
C ALA A 155 -10.30 11.25 -12.63
N PRO A 156 -9.62 11.09 -13.78
CA PRO A 156 -10.26 11.28 -15.07
C PRO A 156 -11.55 10.45 -15.11
N SER A 157 -12.66 11.08 -15.48
CA SER A 157 -13.93 10.39 -15.68
C SER A 157 -13.68 9.21 -16.63
N PRO A 158 -14.24 8.02 -16.37
CA PRO A 158 -14.26 6.97 -17.39
C PRO A 158 -14.84 7.57 -18.67
N GLN A 159 -14.11 7.48 -19.78
CA GLN A 159 -14.70 7.81 -21.08
C GLN A 159 -15.91 6.89 -21.24
N ALA A 160 -17.10 7.46 -21.35
CA ALA A 160 -18.30 6.69 -21.56
C ALA A 160 -18.10 5.81 -22.81
N PRO A 161 -18.45 4.51 -22.76
CA PRO A 161 -18.38 3.67 -23.95
C PRO A 161 -19.17 4.34 -25.08
N ASN A 162 -18.50 4.66 -26.20
CA ASN A 162 -19.14 5.34 -27.33
C ASN A 162 -20.36 4.49 -27.78
N PRO A 163 -21.61 5.00 -27.63
CA PRO A 163 -22.81 4.18 -27.91
C PRO A 163 -22.99 3.86 -29.41
N TYR A 164 -22.29 4.60 -30.26
CA TYR A 164 -22.21 4.36 -31.69
C TYR A 164 -20.80 3.87 -32.04
N GLY A 165 -20.66 2.55 -32.17
CA GLY A 165 -19.50 1.96 -32.82
C GLY A 165 -19.49 2.33 -34.30
N THR A 166 -18.47 3.06 -34.74
CA THR A 166 -18.15 3.19 -36.16
C THR A 166 -17.82 1.81 -36.73
N GLY A 167 -18.52 1.41 -37.78
CA GLY A 167 -18.43 0.06 -38.34
C GLY A 167 -17.03 -0.31 -38.88
N PRO A 168 -16.79 -1.60 -39.15
CA PRO A 168 -15.48 -2.10 -39.56
C PRO A 168 -15.07 -1.55 -40.92
N GLN A 169 -14.05 -0.68 -40.93
CA GLN A 169 -13.40 -0.21 -42.15
C GLN A 169 -12.30 -1.22 -42.56
N PRO A 170 -12.35 -1.80 -43.77
CA PRO A 170 -11.41 -2.85 -44.16
C PRO A 170 -10.09 -2.27 -44.68
N GLY A 171 -9.00 -2.42 -43.92
CA GLY A 171 -7.64 -2.19 -44.44
C GLY A 171 -6.54 -2.01 -43.38
N GLN A 172 -5.43 -2.75 -43.56
CA GLN A 172 -4.10 -2.56 -42.93
C GLN A 172 -3.86 -3.06 -41.49
N GLN A 173 -3.87 -4.39 -41.36
CA GLN A 173 -2.78 -5.25 -40.85
C GLN A 173 -1.89 -4.80 -39.65
N GLY A 174 -1.87 -5.64 -38.60
CA GLY A 174 -0.75 -5.78 -37.64
C GLY A 174 -1.12 -5.54 -36.16
N GLY A 175 -1.27 -6.53 -35.26
CA GLY A 175 -1.27 -7.99 -35.45
C GLY A 175 -0.41 -8.76 -34.44
N TYR A 176 -0.86 -8.88 -33.19
CA TYR A 176 -0.41 -9.93 -32.24
C TYR A 176 -1.59 -10.31 -31.32
N GLY A 177 -1.90 -11.59 -31.18
CA GLY A 177 -3.00 -12.08 -30.34
C GLY A 177 -2.57 -13.22 -29.43
N TYR A 178 -3.36 -13.49 -28.38
CA TYR A 178 -3.31 -14.72 -27.59
C TYR A 178 -4.74 -15.09 -27.13
N PRO A 179 -5.04 -16.38 -26.82
CA PRO A 179 -6.39 -16.94 -26.94
C PRO A 179 -7.25 -16.78 -25.69
N GLY A 180 -8.56 -16.97 -25.87
CA GLY A 180 -9.58 -16.71 -24.85
C GLY A 180 -9.63 -17.71 -23.69
N GLY A 181 -10.05 -17.20 -22.53
CA GLY A 181 -10.51 -17.98 -21.37
C GLY A 181 -12.05 -17.90 -21.23
N PRO A 182 -12.69 -18.91 -20.61
CA PRO A 182 -14.14 -19.09 -20.67
C PRO A 182 -14.96 -18.11 -19.79
N GLN A 183 -16.17 -17.87 -20.26
CA GLN A 183 -17.20 -17.00 -19.68
C GLN A 183 -17.96 -17.73 -18.55
N PRO A 184 -18.08 -17.16 -17.32
CA PRO A 184 -18.86 -17.78 -16.25
C PRO A 184 -20.37 -17.80 -16.55
N GLY A 185 -20.98 -18.99 -16.46
CA GLY A 185 -22.39 -19.22 -16.77
C GLY A 185 -23.37 -18.69 -15.70
N GLY A 186 -24.61 -18.42 -16.13
CA GLY A 186 -25.68 -17.91 -15.28
C GLY A 186 -26.39 -18.96 -14.41
N TYR A 187 -27.05 -18.48 -13.36
CA TYR A 187 -27.78 -19.30 -12.40
C TYR A 187 -29.19 -19.63 -12.91
N GLY A 188 -29.50 -20.92 -13.08
CA GLY A 188 -30.79 -21.44 -13.53
C GLY A 188 -31.64 -22.05 -12.41
N TYR A 189 -32.94 -21.79 -12.44
CA TYR A 189 -33.94 -22.18 -11.43
C TYR A 189 -34.36 -23.67 -11.54
N PRO A 190 -34.74 -24.36 -10.45
CA PRO A 190 -35.05 -25.79 -10.49
C PRO A 190 -36.48 -26.13 -11.00
N GLY A 191 -36.54 -26.85 -12.11
CA GLY A 191 -37.32 -28.09 -12.31
C GLY A 191 -38.85 -28.11 -12.17
N GLY A 192 -39.56 -28.26 -13.29
CA GLY A 192 -40.93 -28.80 -13.39
C GLY A 192 -41.01 -29.90 -14.46
N PRO A 193 -41.78 -31.00 -14.28
CA PRO A 193 -41.70 -32.19 -15.14
C PRO A 193 -42.84 -32.32 -16.18
N GLN A 194 -42.53 -32.69 -17.43
CA GLN A 194 -43.47 -33.27 -18.40
C GLN A 194 -42.72 -34.13 -19.48
N PRO A 195 -43.41 -35.04 -20.23
CA PRO A 195 -42.83 -36.37 -20.46
C PRO A 195 -42.77 -36.88 -21.93
N GLY A 196 -41.76 -37.72 -22.19
CA GLY A 196 -41.84 -38.92 -23.07
C GLY A 196 -41.76 -38.76 -24.59
N GLN A 197 -40.83 -39.49 -25.24
CA GLN A 197 -41.12 -40.62 -26.17
C GLN A 197 -39.83 -41.38 -26.58
N PRO A 198 -39.92 -42.62 -27.16
CA PRO A 198 -38.81 -43.60 -27.17
C PRO A 198 -38.22 -43.94 -28.56
N GLY A 199 -37.02 -44.56 -28.59
CA GLY A 199 -36.44 -45.19 -29.81
C GLY A 199 -35.09 -45.90 -29.57
N GLN A 200 -34.99 -47.17 -29.98
CA GLN A 200 -33.81 -48.07 -29.91
C GLN A 200 -33.14 -48.24 -31.31
N PRO A 201 -32.18 -49.17 -31.60
CA PRO A 201 -31.15 -49.88 -30.79
C PRO A 201 -29.71 -49.91 -31.43
N MET A 202 -28.77 -50.59 -30.72
CA MET A 202 -27.83 -51.63 -31.25
C MET A 202 -26.29 -51.40 -31.21
N GLN A 203 -25.59 -52.52 -30.98
CA GLN A 203 -24.15 -52.81 -30.70
C GLN A 203 -23.42 -53.37 -31.96
N PRO A 204 -22.20 -53.99 -31.90
CA PRO A 204 -20.91 -53.70 -31.22
C PRO A 204 -19.67 -53.76 -32.17
N GLY A 205 -18.43 -53.52 -31.69
CA GLY A 205 -17.22 -53.94 -32.44
C GLY A 205 -15.82 -53.55 -31.89
N GLN A 206 -14.96 -54.55 -31.65
CA GLN A 206 -13.46 -54.50 -31.61
C GLN A 206 -12.91 -54.93 -33.02
N PRO A 207 -11.58 -54.95 -33.39
CA PRO A 207 -10.35 -55.09 -32.56
C PRO A 207 -8.99 -54.45 -33.02
N MET A 208 -7.98 -54.53 -32.11
CA MET A 208 -6.50 -54.82 -32.19
C MET A 208 -5.53 -54.38 -33.36
N GLN A 209 -4.23 -54.24 -32.99
CA GLN A 209 -2.93 -54.14 -33.75
C GLN A 209 -2.44 -52.71 -34.09
N SER A 210 -1.16 -52.29 -34.00
CA SER A 210 0.21 -52.89 -34.21
C SER A 210 1.29 -52.24 -33.27
N MET A 211 2.42 -52.86 -32.81
CA MET A 211 3.76 -53.15 -33.41
C MET A 211 4.56 -51.92 -33.94
N GLN A 212 5.90 -51.69 -33.75
CA GLN A 212 7.01 -52.34 -32.99
C GLN A 212 8.31 -51.41 -32.83
N PRO A 213 9.61 -51.85 -32.90
CA PRO A 213 10.76 -51.74 -31.93
C PRO A 213 11.75 -50.53 -32.08
N GLY A 214 12.88 -50.35 -31.35
CA GLY A 214 13.50 -51.00 -30.15
C GLY A 214 15.04 -51.33 -30.23
N GLN A 215 15.94 -50.75 -29.39
CA GLN A 215 17.42 -50.99 -29.34
C GLN A 215 18.06 -50.80 -27.91
N GLN A 216 18.83 -51.77 -27.35
CA GLN A 216 20.33 -51.88 -27.20
C GLN A 216 21.00 -50.92 -26.17
N GLY A 217 21.98 -51.27 -25.31
CA GLY A 217 22.72 -52.53 -25.04
C GLY A 217 23.62 -52.45 -23.76
N GLN A 218 24.31 -53.54 -23.38
CA GLN A 218 25.05 -53.77 -22.09
C GLN A 218 26.61 -53.72 -22.27
N PRO A 219 27.50 -53.75 -21.23
CA PRO A 219 27.84 -54.97 -20.47
C PRO A 219 28.36 -54.82 -18.99
N MET A 220 28.80 -55.94 -18.38
CA MET A 220 29.14 -56.17 -16.95
C MET A 220 30.64 -56.10 -16.55
N GLN A 221 30.91 -55.97 -15.23
CA GLN A 221 32.03 -56.55 -14.45
C GLN A 221 31.54 -56.71 -12.97
N GLN A 222 31.43 -57.89 -12.32
CA GLN A 222 32.40 -58.90 -11.81
C GLN A 222 33.24 -58.51 -10.58
N GLY A 223 33.04 -59.22 -9.44
CA GLY A 223 33.86 -59.14 -8.20
C GLY A 223 33.16 -59.71 -6.94
N GLN A 224 33.80 -60.64 -6.23
CA GLN A 224 33.29 -61.47 -5.09
C GLN A 224 34.35 -61.44 -3.95
N PRO A 225 34.27 -62.13 -2.76
CA PRO A 225 33.16 -62.87 -2.10
C PRO A 225 33.02 -62.75 -0.53
N ALA A 226 31.91 -63.32 -0.01
CA ALA A 226 31.74 -64.11 1.24
C ALA A 226 32.01 -63.58 2.69
N GLY A 227 31.00 -63.77 3.57
CA GLY A 227 31.08 -63.75 5.04
C GLY A 227 29.82 -64.38 5.69
N HIS A 228 30.00 -65.38 6.56
CA HIS A 228 29.03 -66.44 6.93
C HIS A 228 27.90 -66.08 7.95
N GLN A 229 26.72 -66.75 7.79
CA GLN A 229 25.74 -67.37 8.74
C GLN A 229 25.73 -67.07 10.29
N PRO A 230 24.68 -67.43 11.09
CA PRO A 230 23.32 -67.94 10.76
C PRO A 230 22.11 -67.47 11.67
N TYR A 231 20.88 -67.85 11.24
CA TYR A 231 19.70 -68.29 12.03
C TYR A 231 18.78 -67.31 12.82
N GLY A 232 17.46 -67.38 12.53
CA GLY A 232 16.41 -67.31 13.57
C GLY A 232 15.15 -66.47 13.33
N GLY A 233 14.05 -67.11 12.86
CA GLY A 233 12.69 -66.80 13.34
C GLY A 233 11.70 -66.01 12.47
N GLY A 234 10.56 -66.66 12.13
CA GLY A 234 9.22 -66.05 12.19
C GLY A 234 8.69 -65.22 11.02
N GLN A 235 7.88 -65.84 10.14
CA GLN A 235 6.75 -65.17 9.48
C GLN A 235 5.57 -65.07 10.48
N PRO A 236 4.72 -64.03 10.40
CA PRO A 236 3.56 -64.12 9.51
C PRO A 236 3.31 -62.85 8.67
N ALA A 237 2.47 -63.00 7.64
CA ALA A 237 2.04 -61.89 6.79
C ALA A 237 1.14 -60.89 7.56
N GLN A 238 1.33 -59.60 7.30
CA GLN A 238 0.36 -58.55 7.63
C GLN A 238 0.05 -57.69 6.40
N GLN A 239 -1.19 -57.21 6.32
CA GLN A 239 -1.73 -56.58 5.13
C GLN A 239 -0.99 -55.31 4.71
N GLN A 240 -0.90 -55.11 3.39
CA GLN A 240 -0.64 -53.80 2.80
C GLN A 240 -1.76 -52.84 3.22
N ALA A 241 -1.45 -51.90 4.11
CA ALA A 241 -2.32 -50.77 4.39
C ALA A 241 -2.42 -49.88 3.12
N PRO A 242 -3.61 -49.34 2.78
CA PRO A 242 -3.73 -48.38 1.69
C PRO A 242 -2.84 -47.17 1.95
N GLY A 243 -2.09 -46.73 0.94
CA GLY A 243 -1.30 -45.50 1.03
C GLY A 243 -2.20 -44.30 1.33
N PRO A 244 -1.70 -43.26 2.02
CA PRO A 244 -2.49 -42.06 2.27
C PRO A 244 -2.85 -41.41 0.93
N GLY A 245 -4.14 -41.47 0.59
CA GLY A 245 -4.70 -40.64 -0.47
C GLY A 245 -4.52 -39.15 -0.13
N PRO A 246 -4.53 -38.25 -1.12
CA PRO A 246 -4.34 -36.83 -0.89
C PRO A 246 -5.33 -36.33 0.16
N ALA A 247 -4.80 -35.71 1.22
CA ALA A 247 -5.61 -35.18 2.31
C ALA A 247 -6.52 -34.08 1.77
N ALA A 248 -7.81 -34.35 1.69
CA ALA A 248 -8.81 -33.31 1.46
C ALA A 248 -8.63 -32.25 2.56
N GLY A 249 -8.43 -31.00 2.14
CA GLY A 249 -8.09 -29.91 3.06
C GLY A 249 -9.10 -29.75 4.19
N ALA A 250 -8.62 -29.34 5.37
CA ALA A 250 -9.50 -29.05 6.50
C ALA A 250 -10.60 -28.05 6.11
N PRO A 251 -11.84 -28.25 6.59
CA PRO A 251 -12.97 -27.40 6.21
C PRO A 251 -12.75 -25.94 6.60
N ALA A 252 -13.31 -25.04 5.80
CA ALA A 252 -13.34 -23.60 6.05
C ALA A 252 -14.10 -23.28 7.35
N ASP A 253 -13.60 -22.34 8.14
CA ASP A 253 -14.34 -21.78 9.27
C ASP A 253 -15.46 -20.84 8.76
N PRO A 254 -16.76 -21.17 8.96
CA PRO A 254 -17.87 -20.34 8.50
C PRO A 254 -18.04 -19.03 9.30
N GLY A 255 -17.35 -18.87 10.44
CA GLY A 255 -17.31 -17.64 11.22
C GLY A 255 -16.19 -16.67 10.82
N PHE A 256 -15.36 -17.04 9.84
CA PHE A 256 -14.18 -16.27 9.46
C PHE A 256 -14.52 -14.88 8.87
N GLN A 257 -13.86 -13.85 9.38
CA GLN A 257 -13.89 -12.50 8.79
C GLN A 257 -12.54 -12.18 8.14
N PRO A 258 -12.50 -11.71 6.89
CA PRO A 258 -11.25 -11.29 6.24
C PRO A 258 -10.53 -10.17 7.01
N PHE A 259 -9.22 -10.30 7.18
CA PHE A 259 -8.38 -9.31 7.85
C PHE A 259 -7.04 -9.15 7.14
N TRP A 260 -6.40 -7.99 7.31
CA TRP A 260 -5.07 -7.74 6.77
C TRP A 260 -4.03 -8.28 7.75
N PHE A 261 -2.95 -8.87 7.23
CA PHE A 261 -1.84 -9.32 8.06
C PHE A 261 -0.48 -9.12 7.42
N ALA A 262 0.56 -9.07 8.25
CA ALA A 262 1.96 -9.05 7.83
C ALA A 262 2.73 -10.19 8.52
N VAL A 263 3.73 -10.74 7.84
CA VAL A 263 4.61 -11.81 8.36
C VAL A 263 5.90 -11.24 8.97
N PRO A 264 6.44 -11.82 10.06
CA PRO A 264 7.68 -11.33 10.70
C PRO A 264 8.95 -11.81 9.99
N VAL A 265 8.88 -12.96 9.32
CA VAL A 265 9.95 -13.58 8.50
C VAL A 265 9.33 -14.08 7.20
N ALA A 266 10.14 -14.34 6.18
CA ALA A 266 9.64 -14.82 4.90
C ALA A 266 8.92 -16.18 5.04
N ARG A 267 7.72 -16.33 4.47
CA ARG A 267 6.91 -17.55 4.58
C ARG A 267 6.49 -18.10 3.20
N PRO A 268 6.68 -19.40 2.92
CA PRO A 268 6.16 -19.99 1.69
C PRO A 268 4.63 -20.01 1.71
N LEU A 269 4.03 -19.77 0.54
CA LEU A 269 2.60 -19.92 0.30
C LEU A 269 2.37 -21.14 -0.61
N TYR A 270 1.56 -22.09 -0.17
CA TYR A 270 1.30 -23.35 -0.87
C TYR A 270 0.02 -23.31 -1.69
N SER A 271 -0.12 -24.20 -2.69
CA SER A 271 -1.37 -24.32 -3.46
C SER A 271 -2.57 -24.70 -2.58
N GLU A 272 -3.77 -24.25 -2.96
CA GLU A 272 -5.02 -24.63 -2.27
C GLU A 272 -5.50 -26.05 -2.60
N ASP A 273 -4.94 -26.68 -3.64
CA ASP A 273 -5.29 -28.04 -4.10
C ASP A 273 -4.81 -29.19 -3.19
N GLY A 274 -4.17 -28.86 -2.06
CA GLY A 274 -3.61 -29.83 -1.11
C GLY A 274 -2.21 -30.34 -1.49
N SER A 275 -1.65 -29.91 -2.62
CA SER A 275 -0.24 -30.19 -2.94
C SER A 275 0.70 -29.30 -2.13
N HIS A 276 1.87 -29.84 -1.78
CA HIS A 276 2.96 -29.08 -1.17
C HIS A 276 3.73 -28.21 -2.18
N SER A 277 3.11 -27.84 -3.31
CA SER A 277 3.72 -26.94 -4.29
C SER A 277 3.72 -25.50 -3.76
N GLN A 278 4.89 -24.87 -3.69
CA GLN A 278 5.00 -23.46 -3.32
C GLN A 278 4.64 -22.59 -4.54
N ILE A 279 3.63 -21.74 -4.39
CA ILE A 279 3.12 -20.86 -5.46
C ILE A 279 3.57 -19.40 -5.31
N ALA A 280 3.99 -19.01 -4.10
CA ALA A 280 4.49 -17.67 -3.78
C ALA A 280 5.33 -17.70 -2.49
N GLU A 281 5.87 -16.54 -2.12
CA GLU A 281 6.51 -16.31 -0.82
C GLU A 281 6.02 -14.97 -0.27
N LEU A 282 5.64 -14.96 1.01
CA LEU A 282 5.20 -13.78 1.74
C LEU A 282 6.45 -13.13 2.36
N ALA A 283 6.73 -11.88 2.02
CA ALA A 283 7.89 -11.14 2.51
C ALA A 283 7.56 -10.27 3.73
N PRO A 284 8.49 -10.07 4.68
CA PRO A 284 8.32 -9.15 5.79
C PRO A 284 8.03 -7.71 5.33
N GLY A 285 7.24 -6.98 6.12
CA GLY A 285 6.86 -5.60 5.82
C GLY A 285 5.82 -5.43 4.71
N THR A 286 5.37 -6.51 4.07
CA THR A 286 4.28 -6.50 3.09
C THR A 286 2.98 -6.96 3.76
N TRP A 287 1.88 -6.27 3.46
CA TRP A 287 0.53 -6.63 3.92
C TRP A 287 -0.18 -7.53 2.91
N TYR A 288 -0.80 -8.58 3.43
CA TYR A 288 -1.51 -9.64 2.73
C TYR A 288 -2.92 -9.79 3.30
N LEU A 289 -3.88 -10.21 2.47
CA LEU A 289 -5.26 -10.39 2.91
C LEU A 289 -5.50 -11.85 3.29
N ALA A 290 -5.87 -12.12 4.55
CA ALA A 290 -6.39 -13.44 4.91
C ALA A 290 -7.87 -13.51 4.50
N VAL A 291 -8.23 -14.47 3.66
CA VAL A 291 -9.59 -14.62 3.08
C VAL A 291 -10.38 -15.80 3.62
N GLU A 292 -9.70 -16.77 4.23
CA GLU A 292 -10.29 -17.99 4.79
C GLU A 292 -9.37 -18.55 5.90
N GLN A 293 -9.92 -19.32 6.84
CA GLN A 293 -9.15 -20.11 7.80
C GLN A 293 -9.56 -21.59 7.69
N ARG A 294 -8.56 -22.47 7.57
CA ARG A 294 -8.71 -23.94 7.50
C ARG A 294 -8.00 -24.57 8.69
N GLY A 295 -8.71 -24.69 9.81
CA GLY A 295 -8.13 -25.11 11.08
C GLY A 295 -7.09 -24.11 11.61
N GLN A 296 -5.80 -24.49 11.56
CA GLN A 296 -4.67 -23.64 12.00
C GLN A 296 -4.00 -22.86 10.85
N THR A 297 -4.36 -23.16 9.60
CA THR A 297 -3.79 -22.51 8.41
C THR A 297 -4.70 -21.38 7.92
N LEU A 298 -4.11 -20.38 7.26
CA LEU A 298 -4.85 -19.28 6.63
C LEU A 298 -4.73 -19.39 5.11
N VAL A 299 -5.82 -19.12 4.40
CA VAL A 299 -5.73 -18.82 2.97
C VAL A 299 -5.42 -17.34 2.84
N ALA A 300 -4.26 -17.02 2.25
CA ALA A 300 -3.80 -15.67 2.02
C ALA A 300 -3.88 -15.31 0.54
N GLN A 301 -4.27 -14.08 0.24
CA GLN A 301 -4.21 -13.48 -1.08
C GLN A 301 -3.10 -12.42 -1.14
N THR A 302 -2.26 -12.53 -2.17
CA THR A 302 -1.18 -11.57 -2.47
C THR A 302 -1.68 -10.41 -3.32
N GLN A 303 -0.92 -9.32 -3.40
CA GLN A 303 -1.32 -8.09 -4.10
C GLN A 303 -1.48 -8.27 -5.62
N ASP A 304 -0.79 -9.25 -6.21
CA ASP A 304 -0.93 -9.72 -7.60
C ASP A 304 -2.06 -10.75 -7.77
N GLY A 305 -2.88 -10.97 -6.73
CA GLY A 305 -4.11 -11.76 -6.78
C GLY A 305 -3.96 -13.26 -6.56
N ARG A 306 -2.74 -13.80 -6.50
CA ARG A 306 -2.50 -15.23 -6.19
C ARG A 306 -3.05 -15.56 -4.80
N ARG A 307 -3.72 -16.70 -4.68
CA ARG A 307 -4.23 -17.25 -3.42
C ARG A 307 -3.57 -18.58 -3.10
N GLY A 308 -3.26 -18.80 -1.83
CA GLY A 308 -2.70 -20.06 -1.35
C GLY A 308 -2.75 -20.21 0.16
N VAL A 309 -2.30 -21.35 0.65
CA VAL A 309 -2.33 -21.72 2.08
C VAL A 309 -1.02 -21.33 2.76
N LEU A 310 -1.12 -20.48 3.78
CA LEU A 310 -0.08 -20.19 4.75
C LEU A 310 -0.20 -21.20 5.90
N GLN A 311 0.78 -22.09 6.00
CA GLN A 311 0.80 -23.14 7.03
C GLN A 311 1.33 -22.64 8.39
N ASP A 312 2.32 -21.75 8.39
CA ASP A 312 2.88 -21.18 9.62
C ASP A 312 2.36 -19.75 9.83
N THR A 313 1.40 -19.63 10.75
CA THR A 313 0.76 -18.37 11.17
C THR A 313 1.43 -17.75 12.40
N SER A 314 2.57 -18.27 12.84
CA SER A 314 3.26 -17.81 14.05
C SER A 314 3.81 -16.40 13.90
N GLY A 315 3.41 -15.52 14.82
CA GLY A 315 3.90 -14.14 14.91
C GLY A 315 3.37 -13.18 13.84
N ILE A 316 2.29 -13.54 13.13
CA ILE A 316 1.64 -12.60 12.19
C ILE A 316 1.09 -11.38 12.94
N GLN A 317 1.29 -10.20 12.37
CA GLN A 317 0.64 -8.97 12.84
C GLN A 317 -0.70 -8.83 12.10
N ARG A 318 -1.79 -8.50 12.79
CA ARG A 318 -3.13 -8.31 12.20
C ARG A 318 -3.51 -6.82 12.22
N GLY A 319 -4.33 -6.39 11.27
CA GLY A 319 -4.87 -5.03 11.14
C GLY A 319 -6.15 -4.98 10.30
#